data_AF-A6JN21-F1
#
_entry.id   AF-A6JN21-F1
#
_cell.length_a   1.000
_cell.length_b   1.000
_cell.length_c   1.000
_cell.angle_alpha   90.00
_cell.angle_beta   90.00
_cell.angle_gamma   90.00
#
_symmetry.space_group_name_H-M   'P 1'
#
loop_
_entity.id
_entity.type
_entity.pdbx_description
1 polymer ?
#
loop_
_entity_poly.entity_id
_entity_poly.type
_entity_poly.pdbx_seq_one_letter_code
_entity_poly.pdbx_strand_id
1 'polypeptide(L)'
;MHRLILVSILVCANFCCYRDTFATPQSASIKALRNANLRRDESNHLTDLYRRDENIRVTGTGHVQSPRFPNSYPRNLLLTWRLHSQEKTRIQLAFDHQFGLEEAENDICRYDFVEVEDVSESSTVVRGRWCGHKEIPPRITSRTNQIKITFQSDDYFVAKPGFKIYYSFVEDFQPEAASEINWESVTSSFSGVSYHSPSVMDSTLTADALDKAIAEFDTVEDLLKYFNPASWQDDLENLYMDTPRYRGRSYHERKSKVDLDRLNDDVKRYSCTPRNHSVNLREELKLTNAVFFPRCLLVQRCGGNCGCGTLNWKSCTCSSGKTVKKYHEVLKFEPGHFKRRGKAKNMALVDIQLDHHERCDCICSSRPPR
;
A
#
# COMPACT_ATOMS: atom_id res chain seq x y z
N MET A 1 27.08 39.44 -71.09
CA MET A 1 28.05 40.46 -71.55
C MET A 1 28.24 41.45 -70.39
N HIS A 2 29.28 41.27 -69.54
CA HIS A 2 30.51 42.10 -69.48
C HIS A 2 30.20 43.59 -69.19
N ARG A 3 30.70 44.31 -68.17
CA ARG A 3 31.83 44.31 -67.19
C ARG A 3 31.40 45.28 -66.05
N LEU A 4 31.61 45.14 -64.74
CA LEU A 4 32.79 45.04 -63.87
C LEU A 4 33.73 46.28 -63.87
N ILE A 5 34.08 46.74 -62.64
CA ILE A 5 35.27 47.53 -62.17
C ILE A 5 35.02 49.05 -62.00
N LEU A 6 34.91 49.67 -60.79
CA LEU A 6 35.72 49.84 -59.55
C LEU A 6 36.09 51.36 -59.41
N VAL A 7 35.63 52.04 -58.33
CA VAL A 7 36.42 52.64 -57.20
C VAL A 7 36.73 54.14 -57.40
N SER A 8 36.50 55.08 -56.46
CA SER A 8 37.01 55.15 -55.08
C SER A 8 36.41 56.33 -54.25
N ILE A 9 36.49 56.21 -52.91
CA ILE A 9 36.72 57.27 -51.87
C ILE A 9 35.52 58.21 -51.54
N LEU A 10 35.18 58.61 -50.29
CA LEU A 10 35.43 58.24 -48.88
C LEU A 10 34.59 59.25 -48.03
N VAL A 11 34.32 58.90 -46.77
CA VAL A 11 33.96 59.79 -45.62
C VAL A 11 32.48 59.97 -45.25
N CYS A 12 32.11 59.22 -44.21
CA CYS A 12 31.41 59.60 -42.98
C CYS A 12 30.15 60.49 -43.05
N ALA A 13 29.00 59.92 -42.71
CA ALA A 13 28.43 59.99 -41.35
C ALA A 13 26.95 59.54 -41.38
N ASN A 14 26.58 58.84 -40.30
CA ASN A 14 25.22 58.69 -39.79
C ASN A 14 24.28 57.60 -40.38
N PHE A 15 23.82 56.77 -39.42
CA PHE A 15 22.66 55.87 -39.41
C PHE A 15 22.71 54.58 -40.25
N CYS A 16 23.02 53.45 -39.59
CA CYS A 16 22.02 52.39 -39.39
C CYS A 16 22.49 51.30 -38.41
N CYS A 17 21.53 50.77 -37.66
CA CYS A 17 21.64 49.81 -36.57
C CYS A 17 22.45 48.55 -36.87
N TYR A 18 23.43 48.25 -36.02
CA TYR A 18 23.67 46.90 -35.53
C TYR A 18 24.17 47.00 -34.09
N ARG A 19 23.31 46.65 -33.14
CA ARG A 19 23.61 46.73 -31.71
C ARG A 19 24.02 45.35 -31.26
N ASP A 20 25.32 45.19 -30.97
CA ASP A 20 25.81 44.15 -30.09
C ASP A 20 25.02 44.22 -28.78
N THR A 21 24.35 43.12 -28.44
CA THR A 21 23.76 42.95 -27.13
C THR A 21 24.53 41.83 -26.44
N PHE A 22 25.44 42.23 -25.54
CA PHE A 22 25.90 41.39 -24.46
C PHE A 22 24.67 40.86 -23.71
N ALA A 23 24.38 39.57 -23.88
CA ALA A 23 23.39 38.89 -23.06
C ALA A 23 24.02 38.59 -21.70
N THR A 24 23.73 39.45 -20.72
CA THR A 24 23.86 39.16 -19.30
C THR A 24 23.18 37.83 -18.98
N PRO A 25 23.79 36.90 -18.22
CA PRO A 25 23.08 35.73 -17.73
C PRO A 25 21.98 36.23 -16.80
N GLN A 26 20.72 36.11 -17.24
CA GLN A 26 19.59 36.39 -16.39
C GLN A 26 19.73 35.50 -15.16
N SER A 27 19.84 36.17 -14.00
CA SER A 27 19.77 35.58 -12.69
C SER A 27 18.49 34.74 -12.62
N ALA A 28 18.62 33.43 -12.88
CA ALA A 28 17.64 32.47 -12.44
C ALA A 28 17.59 32.62 -10.92
N SER A 29 16.50 33.20 -10.43
CA SER A 29 16.31 33.51 -9.02
C SER A 29 16.78 32.32 -8.18
N ILE A 30 17.70 32.56 -7.24
CA ILE A 30 18.19 31.54 -6.29
C ILE A 30 17.00 30.86 -5.58
N LYS A 31 15.86 31.56 -5.45
CA LYS A 31 14.59 31.02 -4.96
C LYS A 31 13.93 30.02 -5.92
N ALA A 32 14.01 30.24 -7.23
CA ALA A 32 13.50 29.31 -8.24
C ALA A 32 14.35 28.04 -8.32
N LEU A 33 15.69 28.15 -8.24
CA LEU A 33 16.61 27.01 -8.14
C LEU A 33 16.43 26.24 -6.83
N ARG A 34 16.27 26.92 -5.69
CA ARG A 34 15.95 26.27 -4.40
C ARG A 34 14.59 25.58 -4.42
N ASN A 35 13.56 26.20 -5.00
CA ASN A 35 12.24 25.57 -5.14
C ASN A 35 12.24 24.40 -6.13
N ALA A 36 13.03 24.47 -7.20
CA ALA A 36 13.21 23.36 -8.12
C ALA A 36 13.97 22.20 -7.46
N ASN A 37 15.00 22.49 -6.66
CA ASN A 37 15.72 21.48 -5.88
C ASN A 37 14.84 20.87 -4.78
N LEU A 38 14.04 21.67 -4.06
CA LEU A 38 13.08 21.17 -3.06
C LEU A 38 11.99 20.28 -3.70
N ARG A 39 11.44 20.69 -4.85
CA ARG A 39 10.46 19.87 -5.59
C ARG A 39 11.09 18.59 -6.14
N ARG A 40 12.36 18.66 -6.56
CA ARG A 40 13.12 17.49 -7.01
C ARG A 40 13.38 16.53 -5.85
N ASP A 41 13.74 17.05 -4.68
CA ASP A 41 13.96 16.27 -3.46
C ASP A 41 12.68 15.61 -2.96
N GLU A 42 11.54 16.32 -3.00
CA GLU A 42 10.22 15.73 -2.70
C GLU A 42 9.80 14.66 -3.72
N SER A 43 10.04 14.88 -5.02
CA SER A 43 9.75 13.87 -6.05
C SER A 43 10.67 12.64 -5.94
N ASN A 44 11.93 12.84 -5.54
CA ASN A 44 12.87 11.76 -5.29
C ASN A 44 12.45 10.99 -4.03
N HIS A 45 12.12 11.68 -2.93
CA HIS A 45 11.66 11.05 -1.69
C HIS A 45 10.35 10.26 -1.89
N LEU A 46 9.42 10.75 -2.70
CA LEU A 46 8.20 9.99 -3.01
C LEU A 46 8.54 8.74 -3.83
N THR A 47 9.46 8.85 -4.78
CA THR A 47 9.93 7.69 -5.57
C THR A 47 10.67 6.68 -4.68
N ASP A 48 11.50 7.14 -3.74
CA ASP A 48 12.26 6.31 -2.78
C ASP A 48 11.37 5.58 -1.77
N LEU A 49 10.12 6.02 -1.58
CA LEU A 49 9.13 5.30 -0.78
C LEU A 49 8.53 4.11 -1.55
N TYR A 50 8.33 4.24 -2.86
CA TYR A 50 7.71 3.22 -3.70
C TYR A 50 8.71 2.28 -4.37
N ARG A 51 9.91 2.78 -4.69
CA ARG A 51 10.99 2.00 -5.26
C ARG A 51 12.28 2.35 -4.54
N ARG A 52 12.87 1.36 -3.88
CA ARG A 52 14.12 1.57 -3.14
C ARG A 52 15.09 0.43 -3.36
N ASP A 53 16.35 0.78 -3.44
CA ASP A 53 17.46 -0.14 -3.52
C ASP A 53 18.50 0.23 -2.44
N GLU A 54 18.59 -0.59 -1.40
CA GLU A 54 19.49 -0.36 -0.27
C GLU A 54 20.60 -1.43 -0.24
N ASN A 55 21.85 -0.99 -0.08
CA ASN A 55 22.99 -1.87 0.16
C ASN A 55 23.35 -1.81 1.65
N ILE A 56 23.25 -2.94 2.35
CA ILE A 56 23.45 -3.04 3.80
C ILE A 56 24.71 -3.86 4.07
N ARG A 57 25.68 -3.25 4.76
CA ARG A 57 26.84 -3.99 5.26
C ARG A 57 26.49 -4.65 6.60
N VAL A 58 26.50 -5.98 6.64
CA VAL A 58 26.16 -6.76 7.84
C VAL A 58 27.42 -6.93 8.70
N THR A 59 27.49 -6.19 9.81
CA THR A 59 28.57 -6.27 10.81
C THR A 59 28.08 -6.75 12.18
N GLY A 60 26.81 -7.12 12.28
CA GLY A 60 26.14 -7.48 13.53
C GLY A 60 24.70 -7.88 13.27
N THR A 61 23.89 -7.84 14.33
CA THR A 61 22.44 -8.03 14.21
C THR A 61 21.77 -6.75 13.71
N GLY A 62 20.73 -6.90 12.90
CA GLY A 62 19.92 -5.79 12.41
C GLY A 62 18.58 -6.31 11.87
N HIS A 63 17.82 -5.43 11.22
CA HIS A 63 16.56 -5.82 10.60
C HIS A 63 16.22 -4.96 9.38
N VAL A 64 15.41 -5.53 8.49
CA VAL A 64 14.70 -4.83 7.42
C VAL A 64 13.20 -5.09 7.60
N GLN A 65 12.35 -4.15 7.20
CA GLN A 65 10.90 -4.31 7.34
C GLN A 65 10.16 -3.59 6.24
N SER A 66 8.94 -4.06 5.97
CA SER A 66 8.01 -3.33 5.11
C SER A 66 7.65 -1.96 5.72
N PRO A 67 7.36 -0.94 4.91
CA PRO A 67 7.00 0.38 5.43
C PRO A 67 5.77 0.30 6.32
N ARG A 68 5.80 1.02 7.45
CA ARG A 68 4.73 1.10 8.46
C ARG A 68 4.49 -0.15 9.31
N PHE A 69 5.26 -1.23 9.15
CA PHE A 69 5.16 -2.43 10.00
C PHE A 69 5.14 -2.06 11.50
N PRO A 70 4.20 -2.60 12.31
CA PRO A 70 3.24 -3.67 11.98
C PRO A 70 1.90 -3.20 11.38
N ASN A 71 1.76 -1.91 11.08
CA ASN A 71 0.60 -1.40 10.35
C ASN A 71 0.68 -1.77 8.86
N SER A 72 -0.44 -1.63 8.15
CA SER A 72 -0.53 -2.05 6.76
C SER A 72 0.54 -1.45 5.86
N TYR A 73 1.17 -2.26 5.00
CA TYR A 73 2.14 -1.75 4.03
C TYR A 73 1.45 -0.94 2.91
N PRO A 74 2.13 0.05 2.31
CA PRO A 74 1.65 0.73 1.09
C PRO A 74 1.54 -0.21 -0.12
N ARG A 75 0.68 0.12 -1.08
CA ARG A 75 0.60 -0.54 -2.39
C ARG A 75 1.72 -0.07 -3.34
N ASN A 76 1.94 -0.78 -4.45
CA ASN A 76 2.91 -0.48 -5.50
C ASN A 76 4.36 -0.33 -5.02
N LEU A 77 4.78 -1.16 -4.08
CA LEU A 77 6.14 -1.16 -3.58
C LEU A 77 7.04 -2.08 -4.41
N LEU A 78 8.28 -1.64 -4.60
CA LEU A 78 9.40 -2.43 -5.08
C LEU A 78 10.64 -2.07 -4.26
N LEU A 79 10.83 -2.76 -3.15
CA LEU A 79 11.94 -2.53 -2.23
C LEU A 79 12.94 -3.67 -2.36
N THR A 80 14.22 -3.33 -2.51
CA THR A 80 15.31 -4.29 -2.61
C THR A 80 16.37 -3.98 -1.56
N TRP A 81 16.72 -4.97 -0.76
CA TRP A 81 17.84 -4.90 0.19
C TRP A 81 18.91 -5.90 -0.23
N ARG A 82 20.11 -5.42 -0.50
CA ARG A 82 21.30 -6.23 -0.77
C ARG A 82 22.18 -6.24 0.47
N LEU A 83 22.17 -7.35 1.19
CA LEU A 83 22.96 -7.51 2.39
C LEU A 83 24.31 -8.14 2.01
N HIS A 84 25.39 -7.51 2.47
CA HIS A 84 26.76 -7.98 2.26
C HIS A 84 27.49 -8.05 3.60
N SER A 85 27.93 -9.24 3.98
CA SER A 85 28.72 -9.50 5.18
C SER A 85 30.22 -9.57 4.86
N GLN A 86 31.07 -9.67 5.88
CA GLN A 86 32.52 -9.85 5.64
C GLN A 86 32.75 -11.11 4.80
N GLU A 87 33.84 -11.14 4.04
CA GLU A 87 34.28 -12.38 3.42
C GLU A 87 34.26 -13.49 4.45
N LYS A 88 34.07 -14.72 3.96
CA LYS A 88 34.21 -15.87 4.83
C LYS A 88 33.11 -15.93 5.93
N THR A 89 32.00 -15.20 5.79
CA THR A 89 30.83 -15.32 6.67
C THR A 89 29.57 -15.58 5.85
N ARG A 90 28.50 -16.00 6.53
CA ARG A 90 27.15 -16.14 5.96
C ARG A 90 26.18 -15.25 6.70
N ILE A 91 25.05 -14.98 6.08
CA ILE A 91 23.98 -14.14 6.62
C ILE A 91 22.80 -15.04 6.95
N GLN A 92 22.37 -15.01 8.21
CA GLN A 92 21.15 -15.67 8.66
C GLN A 92 20.01 -14.65 8.69
N LEU A 93 18.86 -15.03 8.13
CA LEU A 93 17.61 -14.27 8.13
C LEU A 93 16.56 -15.00 8.98
N ALA A 94 15.82 -14.24 9.78
CA ALA A 94 14.69 -14.73 10.56
C ALA A 94 13.50 -13.78 10.42
N PHE A 95 12.35 -14.31 10.02
CA PHE A 95 11.11 -13.54 9.88
C PHE A 95 10.45 -13.35 11.23
N ASP A 96 9.88 -12.16 11.44
CA ASP A 96 9.06 -11.82 12.59
C ASP A 96 7.72 -12.60 12.53
N HIS A 97 7.18 -12.92 13.71
CA HIS A 97 5.95 -13.70 13.85
C HIS A 97 4.71 -12.99 13.29
N GLN A 98 4.74 -11.66 13.15
CA GLN A 98 3.65 -10.89 12.53
C GLN A 98 3.75 -10.80 11.00
N PHE A 99 4.40 -11.78 10.37
CA PHE A 99 4.43 -11.88 8.91
C PHE A 99 3.01 -12.01 8.35
N GLY A 100 2.65 -11.11 7.44
CA GLY A 100 1.37 -11.16 6.76
C GLY A 100 1.38 -10.31 5.49
N LEU A 101 1.24 -10.98 4.36
CA LEU A 101 1.03 -10.38 3.03
C LEU A 101 -0.30 -10.85 2.45
N GLU A 102 -0.62 -10.44 1.22
CA GLU A 102 -1.76 -10.96 0.47
C GLU A 102 -1.66 -12.48 0.27
N GLU A 103 -2.81 -13.17 0.24
CA GLU A 103 -2.84 -14.63 0.08
C GLU A 103 -2.31 -15.07 -1.29
N ALA A 104 -1.77 -16.29 -1.33
CA ALA A 104 -1.42 -16.95 -2.57
C ALA A 104 -2.68 -17.22 -3.42
N GLU A 105 -2.55 -17.10 -4.73
CA GLU A 105 -3.56 -17.57 -5.68
C GLU A 105 -3.05 -18.85 -6.33
N ASN A 106 -3.80 -19.95 -6.17
CA ASN A 106 -3.42 -21.29 -6.64
C ASN A 106 -2.02 -21.70 -6.12
N ASP A 107 -1.75 -21.47 -4.83
CA ASP A 107 -0.47 -21.74 -4.16
C ASP A 107 0.73 -20.95 -4.74
N ILE A 108 0.47 -19.89 -5.52
CA ILE A 108 1.49 -19.01 -6.10
C ILE A 108 1.35 -17.60 -5.53
N CYS A 109 2.45 -17.08 -4.97
CA CYS A 109 2.57 -15.70 -4.52
C CYS A 109 2.75 -14.74 -5.71
N ARG A 110 1.62 -14.41 -6.35
CA ARG A 110 1.57 -13.62 -7.59
C ARG A 110 1.51 -12.10 -7.36
N TYR A 111 0.80 -11.69 -6.31
CA TYR A 111 0.45 -10.29 -6.05
C TYR A 111 1.50 -9.64 -5.15
N ASP A 112 1.33 -9.80 -3.83
CA ASP A 112 2.28 -9.32 -2.84
C ASP A 112 3.19 -10.46 -2.39
N PHE A 113 4.51 -10.24 -2.44
CA PHE A 113 5.46 -11.24 -2.01
C PHE A 113 6.77 -10.64 -1.52
N VAL A 114 7.41 -11.36 -0.61
CA VAL A 114 8.82 -11.20 -0.30
C VAL A 114 9.60 -12.38 -0.87
N GLU A 115 10.64 -12.07 -1.61
CA GLU A 115 11.52 -13.04 -2.24
C GLU A 115 12.94 -12.88 -1.70
N VAL A 116 13.59 -14.00 -1.43
CA VAL A 116 14.98 -14.04 -0.95
C VAL A 116 15.82 -14.80 -1.96
N GLU A 117 16.91 -14.18 -2.40
CA GLU A 117 17.81 -14.70 -3.42
C GLU A 117 19.24 -14.71 -2.90
N ASP A 118 19.90 -15.87 -2.99
CA ASP A 118 21.35 -15.94 -2.83
C ASP A 118 22.02 -15.35 -4.07
N VAL A 119 22.91 -14.38 -3.86
CA VAL A 119 23.63 -13.70 -4.94
C VAL A 119 25.09 -14.12 -4.90
N SER A 120 25.63 -14.47 -6.06
CA SER A 120 27.05 -14.72 -6.29
C SER A 120 27.49 -13.96 -7.54
N GLU A 121 28.80 -13.89 -7.78
CA GLU A 121 29.36 -13.21 -8.96
C GLU A 121 28.85 -13.81 -10.28
N SER A 122 28.51 -15.10 -10.30
CA SER A 122 28.16 -15.85 -11.51
C SER A 122 26.70 -16.31 -11.58
N SER A 123 25.95 -16.27 -10.48
CA SER A 123 24.57 -16.79 -10.43
C SER A 123 23.72 -16.17 -9.32
N THR A 124 22.41 -16.14 -9.55
CA THR A 124 21.39 -15.79 -8.55
C THR A 124 20.45 -16.98 -8.37
N VAL A 125 20.25 -17.42 -7.12
CA VAL A 125 19.40 -18.56 -6.79
C VAL A 125 18.28 -18.12 -5.86
N VAL A 126 17.04 -18.26 -6.30
CA VAL A 126 15.85 -18.00 -5.47
C VAL A 126 15.78 -19.04 -4.35
N ARG A 127 15.81 -18.59 -3.10
CA ARG A 127 15.67 -19.43 -1.91
C ARG A 127 14.22 -19.69 -1.58
N GLY A 128 13.37 -18.71 -1.85
CA GLY A 128 11.93 -18.85 -1.78
C GLY A 128 11.25 -17.51 -2.00
N ARG A 129 9.94 -17.62 -2.19
CA ARG A 129 9.01 -16.52 -2.33
C ARG A 129 7.84 -16.79 -1.41
N TRP A 130 7.50 -15.83 -0.56
CA TRP A 130 6.50 -15.99 0.49
C TRP A 130 5.47 -14.88 0.46
N CYS A 131 4.24 -15.26 0.81
CA CYS A 131 3.06 -14.42 0.90
C CYS A 131 2.05 -15.06 1.87
N GLY A 132 0.89 -14.43 2.06
CA GLY A 132 -0.14 -14.87 3.00
C GLY A 132 0.23 -14.61 4.47
N HIS A 133 -0.54 -15.19 5.38
CA HIS A 133 -0.36 -15.02 6.84
C HIS A 133 -0.44 -16.33 7.63
N LYS A 134 -0.67 -17.47 6.96
CA LYS A 134 -0.87 -18.78 7.63
C LYS A 134 0.42 -19.36 8.17
N GLU A 135 1.52 -19.18 7.43
CA GLU A 135 2.82 -19.76 7.76
C GLU A 135 3.90 -18.68 7.72
N ILE A 136 4.72 -18.63 8.77
CA ILE A 136 5.87 -17.74 8.85
C ILE A 136 7.00 -18.39 8.04
N PRO A 137 7.69 -17.65 7.14
CA PRO A 137 8.80 -18.21 6.39
C PRO A 137 9.89 -18.77 7.31
N PRO A 138 10.53 -19.90 6.93
CA PRO A 138 11.55 -20.52 7.75
C PRO A 138 12.78 -19.62 7.87
N ARG A 139 13.66 -19.91 8.84
CA ARG A 139 14.97 -19.27 8.92
C ARG A 139 15.80 -19.64 7.69
N ILE A 140 16.51 -18.66 7.14
CA ILE A 140 17.31 -18.82 5.93
C ILE A 140 18.76 -18.46 6.25
N THR A 141 19.68 -19.39 6.01
CA THR A 141 21.12 -19.09 5.99
C THR A 141 21.57 -18.96 4.53
N SER A 142 22.23 -17.84 4.20
CA SER A 142 22.76 -17.59 2.86
C SER A 142 23.89 -18.57 2.52
N ARG A 143 24.06 -18.86 1.22
CA ARG A 143 25.16 -19.70 0.76
C ARG A 143 26.50 -18.97 0.72
N THR A 144 26.45 -17.68 0.41
CA THR A 144 27.60 -16.78 0.28
C THR A 144 27.52 -15.68 1.34
N ASN A 145 28.46 -14.75 1.32
CA ASN A 145 28.41 -13.55 2.15
C ASN A 145 27.42 -12.48 1.63
N GLN A 146 26.64 -12.78 0.59
CA GLN A 146 25.69 -11.87 -0.06
C GLN A 146 24.30 -12.49 -0.18
N ILE A 147 23.28 -11.73 0.19
CA ILE A 147 21.87 -12.14 0.02
C ILE A 147 21.03 -10.92 -0.37
N LYS A 148 20.08 -11.12 -1.27
CA LYS A 148 19.17 -10.08 -1.75
C LYS A 148 17.75 -10.40 -1.31
N ILE A 149 17.08 -9.42 -0.74
CA ILE A 149 15.68 -9.49 -0.32
C ILE A 149 14.90 -8.52 -1.19
N THR A 150 13.87 -9.00 -1.88
CA THR A 150 13.00 -8.20 -2.74
C THR A 150 11.59 -8.25 -2.20
N PHE A 151 11.00 -7.10 -1.88
CA PHE A 151 9.57 -7.00 -1.57
C PHE A 151 8.84 -6.29 -2.71
N GLN A 152 7.81 -6.94 -3.22
CA GLN A 152 6.92 -6.38 -4.22
C GLN A 152 5.48 -6.40 -3.70
N SER A 153 4.77 -5.29 -3.88
CA SER A 153 3.32 -5.24 -3.68
C SER A 153 2.61 -4.72 -4.93
N ASP A 154 1.38 -5.17 -5.16
CA ASP A 154 0.58 -4.78 -6.31
C ASP A 154 -0.18 -3.45 -6.11
N ASP A 155 -1.08 -3.10 -7.03
CA ASP A 155 -1.87 -1.86 -6.97
C ASP A 155 -3.19 -1.99 -6.22
N TYR A 156 -3.53 -3.17 -5.71
CA TYR A 156 -4.75 -3.44 -4.95
C TYR A 156 -4.58 -3.06 -3.48
N PHE A 157 -5.73 -2.85 -2.81
CA PHE A 157 -5.74 -2.46 -1.40
C PHE A 157 -5.83 -3.68 -0.52
N VAL A 158 -4.70 -4.03 0.10
CA VAL A 158 -4.60 -5.15 1.02
C VAL A 158 -4.15 -4.63 2.39
N ALA A 159 -5.03 -4.74 3.39
CA ALA A 159 -4.73 -4.31 4.76
C ALA A 159 -4.05 -5.44 5.54
N LYS A 160 -2.76 -5.67 5.27
CA LYS A 160 -1.96 -6.73 5.91
C LYS A 160 -0.72 -6.16 6.60
N PRO A 161 -0.26 -6.73 7.73
CA PRO A 161 0.76 -6.12 8.59
C PRO A 161 2.13 -5.96 7.94
N GLY A 162 2.41 -6.75 6.88
CA GLY A 162 3.69 -6.75 6.17
C GLY A 162 4.67 -7.74 6.78
N PHE A 163 5.95 -7.36 6.85
CA PHE A 163 6.97 -8.21 7.45
C PHE A 163 8.06 -7.39 8.14
N LYS A 164 8.78 -8.05 9.04
CA LYS A 164 10.08 -7.66 9.53
C LYS A 164 11.00 -8.88 9.48
N ILE A 165 12.21 -8.70 8.97
CA ILE A 165 13.23 -9.74 8.84
C ILE A 165 14.44 -9.28 9.65
N TYR A 166 14.79 -10.04 10.67
CA TYR A 166 16.04 -9.87 11.39
C TYR A 166 17.17 -10.55 10.61
N TYR A 167 18.32 -9.89 10.55
CA TYR A 167 19.52 -10.44 9.94
C TYR A 167 20.69 -10.45 10.94
N SER A 168 21.57 -11.42 10.80
CA SER A 168 22.85 -11.50 11.51
C SER A 168 23.88 -12.20 10.64
N PHE A 169 25.17 -12.01 10.94
CA PHE A 169 26.20 -12.85 10.33
C PHE A 169 26.48 -14.08 11.20
N VAL A 170 26.87 -15.17 10.57
CA VAL A 170 27.35 -16.40 11.21
C VAL A 170 28.69 -16.77 10.59
N GLU A 171 29.62 -17.20 11.44
CA GLU A 171 30.97 -17.62 11.05
C GLU A 171 30.98 -19.13 10.79
N ASP A 172 30.48 -19.54 9.63
CA ASP A 172 30.48 -20.95 9.22
C ASP A 172 31.78 -21.30 8.48
N PHE A 173 32.88 -21.57 9.21
CA PHE A 173 33.92 -22.48 8.71
C PHE A 173 33.92 -23.78 9.48
N GLN A 174 32.94 -24.61 9.16
CA GLN A 174 33.21 -26.03 9.14
C GLN A 174 32.92 -26.52 7.72
N PRO A 175 33.91 -27.09 7.01
CA PRO A 175 33.62 -27.82 5.80
C PRO A 175 32.77 -29.02 6.22
N GLU A 176 31.50 -29.05 5.80
CA GLU A 176 30.69 -30.25 5.91
C GLU A 176 31.39 -31.33 5.08
N ALA A 177 32.18 -32.15 5.78
CA ALA A 177 32.57 -33.45 5.29
C ALA A 177 31.29 -34.19 4.97
N ALA A 178 31.22 -34.69 3.74
CA ALA A 178 30.28 -35.72 3.36
C ALA A 178 30.30 -36.83 4.43
N SER A 179 29.21 -36.97 5.17
CA SER A 179 28.90 -38.23 5.83
C SER A 179 27.58 -38.72 5.30
N GLU A 180 27.73 -39.55 4.28
CA GLU A 180 26.80 -40.55 3.79
C GLU A 180 25.98 -41.21 4.91
N ILE A 181 24.68 -41.35 4.62
CA ILE A 181 23.88 -42.58 4.74
C ILE A 181 24.08 -43.40 6.04
N ASN A 182 23.04 -43.50 6.86
CA ASN A 182 22.62 -44.83 7.34
C ASN A 182 21.11 -44.88 7.64
N TRP A 183 20.41 -45.73 6.89
CA TRP A 183 19.11 -46.27 7.28
C TRP A 183 19.34 -47.29 8.40
N GLU A 184 18.56 -47.24 9.47
CA GLU A 184 18.01 -48.47 10.04
C GLU A 184 16.84 -48.21 10.99
N SER A 185 15.77 -48.94 10.70
CA SER A 185 14.54 -49.11 11.46
C SER A 185 14.78 -50.06 12.63
N VAL A 186 14.27 -49.77 13.83
CA VAL A 186 13.82 -50.81 14.76
C VAL A 186 12.58 -50.33 15.53
N THR A 187 11.47 -51.01 15.26
CA THR A 187 10.22 -51.05 16.02
C THR A 187 10.44 -51.61 17.42
N SER A 188 9.82 -51.03 18.45
CA SER A 188 9.40 -51.80 19.63
C SER A 188 8.05 -51.31 20.16
N SER A 189 7.18 -52.28 20.40
CA SER A 189 5.83 -52.13 20.92
C SER A 189 5.83 -52.57 22.39
N PHE A 190 5.15 -51.85 23.30
CA PHE A 190 4.22 -52.47 24.26
C PHE A 190 3.32 -51.46 24.98
N SER A 191 2.16 -51.96 25.35
CA SER A 191 0.91 -51.33 25.78
C SER A 191 0.83 -50.95 27.27
N GLY A 192 -0.09 -50.04 27.66
CA GLY A 192 -0.67 -50.04 29.02
C GLY A 192 -1.20 -48.73 29.64
N VAL A 193 -2.45 -48.35 29.29
CA VAL A 193 -3.56 -47.84 30.12
C VAL A 193 -3.36 -46.79 31.27
N SER A 194 -3.89 -45.59 31.01
CA SER A 194 -4.75 -44.67 31.83
C SER A 194 -4.90 -44.80 33.36
N TYR A 195 -4.71 -43.66 34.06
CA TYR A 195 -5.66 -43.10 35.05
C TYR A 195 -5.66 -41.55 35.02
N HIS A 196 -6.86 -40.94 35.10
CA HIS A 196 -7.15 -39.50 35.18
C HIS A 196 -7.08 -38.95 36.62
N SER A 197 -6.36 -37.83 36.87
CA SER A 197 -6.83 -36.45 37.21
C SER A 197 -6.85 -36.10 38.72
N PRO A 198 -6.89 -34.81 39.18
CA PRO A 198 -6.47 -33.53 38.56
C PRO A 198 -5.74 -32.53 39.53
N SER A 199 -5.37 -31.36 38.98
CA SER A 199 -4.98 -30.07 39.62
C SER A 199 -3.50 -29.94 40.03
N VAL A 200 -2.78 -28.83 39.81
CA VAL A 200 -3.12 -27.40 39.87
C VAL A 200 -2.18 -26.58 38.95
N MET A 201 -2.74 -25.51 38.35
CA MET A 201 -2.14 -24.30 37.74
C MET A 201 -0.83 -24.43 36.94
N ASP A 202 -0.92 -24.25 35.63
CA ASP A 202 -0.27 -23.14 34.89
C ASP A 202 -0.74 -23.17 33.42
N SER A 203 -1.31 -22.09 32.90
CA SER A 203 -1.23 -21.74 31.46
C SER A 203 -1.91 -20.40 31.20
N THR A 204 -1.09 -19.45 30.76
CA THR A 204 -1.48 -18.16 30.22
C THR A 204 -2.43 -18.34 29.03
N LEU A 205 -3.71 -18.00 29.23
CA LEU A 205 -4.77 -18.00 28.24
C LEU A 205 -4.44 -17.02 27.09
N THR A 206 -4.15 -17.56 25.90
CA THR A 206 -4.13 -16.79 24.65
C THR A 206 -5.55 -16.52 24.17
N ALA A 207 -5.75 -15.43 23.41
CA ALA A 207 -7.07 -15.07 22.86
C ALA A 207 -7.69 -16.20 22.02
N ASP A 208 -6.87 -16.99 21.33
CA ASP A 208 -7.31 -18.16 20.55
C ASP A 208 -7.80 -19.32 21.43
N ALA A 209 -7.21 -19.50 22.62
CA ALA A 209 -7.68 -20.50 23.59
C ALA A 209 -9.01 -20.08 24.22
N LEU A 210 -9.21 -18.77 24.40
CA LEU A 210 -10.46 -18.20 24.89
C LEU A 210 -11.56 -18.27 23.83
N ASP A 211 -11.27 -17.96 22.56
CA ASP A 211 -12.22 -18.03 21.44
C ASP A 211 -12.71 -19.47 21.21
N LYS A 212 -11.80 -20.44 21.29
CA LYS A 212 -12.14 -21.86 21.22
C LYS A 212 -13.00 -22.33 22.40
N ALA A 213 -12.75 -21.83 23.61
CA ALA A 213 -13.57 -22.12 24.78
C ALA A 213 -14.96 -21.46 24.70
N ILE A 214 -15.05 -20.25 24.16
CA ILE A 214 -16.31 -19.54 23.92
C ILE A 214 -17.17 -20.29 22.89
N ALA A 215 -16.54 -20.87 21.86
CA ALA A 215 -17.21 -21.64 20.81
C ALA A 215 -17.80 -22.98 21.29
N GLU A 216 -17.49 -23.44 22.51
CA GLU A 216 -18.07 -24.66 23.11
C GLU A 216 -19.43 -24.40 23.77
N PHE A 217 -19.87 -23.15 23.94
CA PHE A 217 -21.14 -22.81 24.58
C PHE A 217 -22.17 -22.33 23.55
N ASP A 218 -23.36 -22.95 23.57
CA ASP A 218 -24.44 -22.63 22.64
C ASP A 218 -25.30 -21.44 23.10
N THR A 219 -25.23 -21.06 24.38
CA THR A 219 -26.01 -19.96 24.94
C THR A 219 -25.16 -18.99 25.76
N VAL A 220 -25.52 -17.70 25.71
CA VAL A 220 -24.85 -16.63 26.47
C VAL A 220 -24.97 -16.86 27.99
N GLU A 221 -26.06 -17.50 28.43
CA GLU A 221 -26.28 -17.85 29.84
C GLU A 221 -25.26 -18.87 30.33
N ASP A 222 -25.01 -19.93 29.54
CA ASP A 222 -24.10 -21.01 29.93
C ASP A 222 -22.63 -20.56 29.88
N LEU A 223 -22.31 -19.67 28.95
CA LEU A 223 -21.02 -18.99 28.89
C LEU A 223 -20.81 -18.13 30.14
N LEU A 224 -21.77 -17.27 30.52
CA LEU A 224 -21.62 -16.40 31.69
C LEU A 224 -21.57 -17.20 33.01
N LYS A 225 -22.31 -18.30 33.14
CA LYS A 225 -22.22 -19.23 34.28
C LYS A 225 -20.83 -19.85 34.41
N TYR A 226 -20.19 -20.19 33.28
CA TYR A 226 -18.87 -20.81 33.28
C TYR A 226 -17.77 -19.81 33.70
N PHE A 227 -17.80 -18.60 33.13
CA PHE A 227 -16.78 -17.59 33.41
C PHE A 227 -16.98 -16.87 34.76
N ASN A 228 -18.22 -16.55 35.13
CA ASN A 228 -18.55 -15.78 36.33
C ASN A 228 -19.75 -16.40 37.09
N PRO A 229 -19.59 -17.58 37.71
CA PRO A 229 -20.69 -18.32 38.32
C PRO A 229 -21.42 -17.59 39.46
N ALA A 230 -20.80 -16.55 40.05
CA ALA A 230 -21.38 -15.79 41.15
C ALA A 230 -22.14 -14.52 40.73
N SER A 231 -21.90 -13.97 39.52
CA SER A 231 -22.50 -12.70 39.04
C SER A 231 -23.23 -12.81 37.70
N TRP A 232 -23.26 -13.99 37.08
CA TRP A 232 -23.77 -14.18 35.72
C TRP A 232 -25.22 -13.69 35.52
N GLN A 233 -26.06 -13.70 36.55
CA GLN A 233 -27.44 -13.21 36.49
C GLN A 233 -27.51 -11.69 36.34
N ASP A 234 -26.75 -10.95 37.16
CA ASP A 234 -26.66 -9.49 37.07
C ASP A 234 -25.99 -9.05 35.75
N ASP A 235 -24.96 -9.79 35.32
CA ASP A 235 -24.25 -9.52 34.07
C ASP A 235 -25.15 -9.73 32.83
N LEU A 236 -26.00 -10.76 32.85
CA LEU A 236 -26.97 -11.02 31.79
C LEU A 236 -28.08 -9.95 31.75
N GLU A 237 -28.58 -9.51 32.90
CA GLU A 237 -29.64 -8.49 32.97
C GLU A 237 -29.15 -7.11 32.50
N ASN A 238 -27.92 -6.73 32.81
CA ASN A 238 -27.30 -5.49 32.34
C ASN A 238 -27.09 -5.45 30.82
N LEU A 239 -26.80 -6.59 30.18
CA LEU A 239 -26.62 -6.68 28.72
C LEU A 239 -27.89 -6.34 27.92
N TYR A 240 -29.07 -6.57 28.49
CA TYR A 240 -30.35 -6.25 27.84
C TYR A 240 -30.86 -4.84 28.17
N MET A 241 -30.26 -4.13 29.11
CA MET A 241 -30.68 -2.79 29.54
C MET A 241 -29.91 -1.65 28.86
N ASP A 242 -28.75 -1.92 28.27
CA ASP A 242 -27.87 -0.87 27.77
C ASP A 242 -28.05 -0.58 26.25
N THR A 243 -28.97 0.34 25.94
CA THR A 243 -28.90 1.12 24.69
C THR A 243 -28.88 2.62 24.99
N PRO A 244 -27.72 3.29 24.84
CA PRO A 244 -27.70 4.73 24.63
C PRO A 244 -27.19 5.08 23.24
N ARG A 245 -28.12 5.68 22.47
CA ARG A 245 -27.95 6.39 21.21
C ARG A 245 -26.66 7.21 21.18
N TYR A 246 -25.86 7.05 20.14
CA TYR A 246 -24.71 7.91 19.84
C TYR A 246 -25.20 9.35 19.58
N ARG A 247 -25.19 10.17 20.63
CA ARG A 247 -25.44 11.61 20.55
C ARG A 247 -24.09 12.29 20.36
N GLY A 248 -23.88 12.94 19.22
CA GLY A 248 -22.64 13.66 18.92
C GLY A 248 -22.29 14.64 20.03
N ARG A 249 -21.03 14.63 20.49
CA ARG A 249 -20.54 15.53 21.54
C ARG A 249 -20.75 16.98 21.10
N SER A 250 -21.72 17.64 21.72
CA SER A 250 -21.83 19.10 21.71
C SER A 250 -20.73 19.70 22.59
N TYR A 251 -20.06 20.70 22.02
CA TYR A 251 -19.00 21.50 22.62
C TYR A 251 -19.45 22.14 23.96
N HIS A 252 -18.81 21.74 25.06
CA HIS A 252 -18.54 22.63 26.19
C HIS A 252 -17.09 22.44 26.64
N GLU A 253 -16.25 23.23 25.98
CA GLU A 253 -15.04 23.89 26.46
C GLU A 253 -14.44 23.45 27.81
N ARG A 254 -13.28 22.78 27.74
CA ARG A 254 -12.15 23.12 28.62
C ARG A 254 -10.94 23.36 27.75
N LYS A 255 -10.32 24.51 27.97
CA LYS A 255 -9.15 25.08 27.28
C LYS A 255 -7.99 24.07 27.17
N SER A 256 -8.00 23.23 26.16
CA SER A 256 -6.78 22.77 25.52
C SER A 256 -6.59 23.62 24.27
N LYS A 257 -5.35 24.00 24.00
CA LYS A 257 -4.97 24.72 22.79
C LYS A 257 -5.43 23.86 21.60
N VAL A 258 -6.58 24.20 21.01
CA VAL A 258 -7.15 23.45 19.89
C VAL A 258 -6.16 23.56 18.76
N ASP A 259 -5.64 22.43 18.31
CA ASP A 259 -4.81 22.35 17.12
C ASP A 259 -5.70 22.67 15.91
N LEU A 260 -5.65 23.92 15.48
CA LEU A 260 -6.44 24.44 14.37
C LEU A 260 -6.10 23.74 13.06
N ASP A 261 -4.88 23.21 12.90
CA ASP A 261 -4.47 22.48 11.71
C ASP A 261 -5.14 21.11 11.67
N ARG A 262 -5.17 20.40 12.81
CA ARG A 262 -5.91 19.15 12.95
C ARG A 262 -7.42 19.33 12.70
N LEU A 263 -8.01 20.40 13.24
CA LEU A 263 -9.41 20.72 13.01
C LEU A 263 -9.68 21.07 11.53
N ASN A 264 -8.79 21.82 10.89
CA ASN A 264 -8.90 22.16 9.47
C ASN A 264 -8.82 20.91 8.58
N ASP A 265 -7.94 19.97 8.90
CA ASP A 265 -7.81 18.71 8.16
C ASP A 265 -9.03 17.80 8.35
N ASP A 266 -9.58 17.73 9.56
CA ASP A 266 -10.85 17.04 9.82
C ASP A 266 -12.00 17.71 9.04
N VAL A 267 -12.09 19.04 9.05
CA VAL A 267 -13.08 19.78 8.27
C VAL A 267 -12.92 19.48 6.78
N LYS A 268 -11.71 19.47 6.21
CA LYS A 268 -11.47 19.10 4.81
C LYS A 268 -11.88 17.64 4.52
N ARG A 269 -11.60 16.71 5.43
CA ARG A 269 -11.96 15.29 5.28
C ARG A 269 -13.46 15.04 5.29
N TYR A 270 -14.25 15.88 5.96
CA TYR A 270 -15.71 15.72 6.06
C TYR A 270 -16.50 16.73 5.24
N SER A 271 -15.89 17.77 4.67
CA SER A 271 -16.57 18.78 3.86
C SER A 271 -16.88 18.31 2.43
N CYS A 272 -17.89 18.92 1.82
CA CYS A 272 -18.26 18.72 0.42
C CYS A 272 -17.12 19.15 -0.53
N THR A 273 -16.39 18.18 -1.08
CA THR A 273 -15.26 18.40 -1.98
C THR A 273 -15.20 17.33 -3.08
N PRO A 274 -14.50 17.59 -4.20
CA PRO A 274 -14.14 16.53 -5.15
C PRO A 274 -13.29 15.46 -4.46
N ARG A 275 -13.63 14.19 -4.68
CA ARG A 275 -12.94 13.02 -4.14
C ARG A 275 -12.81 11.95 -5.18
N ASN A 276 -11.78 11.12 -5.01
CA ASN A 276 -11.57 9.93 -5.83
C ASN A 276 -12.68 8.91 -5.56
N HIS A 277 -13.48 8.62 -6.57
CA HIS A 277 -14.50 7.57 -6.56
C HIS A 277 -14.16 6.54 -7.62
N SER A 278 -14.13 5.26 -7.25
CA SER A 278 -13.98 4.17 -8.21
C SER A 278 -15.29 3.96 -8.93
N VAL A 279 -15.28 3.98 -10.26
CA VAL A 279 -16.48 3.76 -11.07
C VAL A 279 -16.27 2.62 -12.04
N ASN A 280 -17.28 1.75 -12.17
CA ASN A 280 -17.26 0.63 -13.11
C ASN A 280 -17.54 1.15 -14.52
N LEU A 281 -16.62 0.92 -15.45
CA LEU A 281 -16.70 1.47 -16.81
C LEU A 281 -17.89 0.93 -17.59
N ARG A 282 -18.31 -0.30 -17.31
CA ARG A 282 -19.47 -0.93 -17.96
C ARG A 282 -20.78 -0.24 -17.56
N GLU A 283 -20.89 0.13 -16.29
CA GLU A 283 -22.06 0.79 -15.71
C GLU A 283 -22.11 2.27 -16.12
N GLU A 284 -20.99 2.99 -16.00
CA GLU A 284 -20.90 4.40 -16.37
C GLU A 284 -21.13 4.63 -17.87
N LEU A 285 -20.54 3.80 -18.73
CA LEU A 285 -20.72 3.91 -20.18
C LEU A 285 -22.01 3.23 -20.69
N LYS A 286 -22.74 2.53 -19.81
CA LYS A 286 -23.94 1.75 -20.14
C LYS A 286 -23.74 0.74 -21.28
N LEU A 287 -22.53 0.16 -21.38
CA LEU A 287 -22.15 -0.77 -22.44
C LEU A 287 -22.13 -2.20 -21.91
N THR A 288 -23.17 -3.00 -22.19
CA THR A 288 -23.27 -4.39 -21.70
C THR A 288 -22.56 -5.41 -22.60
N ASN A 289 -22.28 -5.03 -23.84
CA ASN A 289 -21.67 -5.87 -24.89
C ASN A 289 -20.13 -5.73 -24.97
N ALA A 290 -19.51 -5.02 -24.02
CA ALA A 290 -18.07 -4.82 -23.98
C ALA A 290 -17.53 -5.02 -22.56
N VAL A 291 -16.27 -5.43 -22.48
CA VAL A 291 -15.48 -5.52 -21.25
C VAL A 291 -14.30 -4.57 -21.39
N PHE A 292 -14.02 -3.82 -20.33
CA PHE A 292 -12.91 -2.86 -20.30
C PHE A 292 -11.81 -3.34 -19.34
N PHE A 293 -10.56 -3.04 -19.69
CA PHE A 293 -9.41 -3.22 -18.82
C PHE A 293 -8.63 -1.89 -18.70
N PRO A 294 -8.40 -1.37 -17.47
CA PRO A 294 -8.93 -1.88 -16.20
C PRO A 294 -10.47 -1.77 -16.12
N ARG A 295 -11.11 -2.55 -15.24
CA ARG A 295 -12.59 -2.65 -15.16
C ARG A 295 -13.22 -1.40 -14.53
N CYS A 296 -12.47 -0.75 -13.65
CA CYS A 296 -12.87 0.47 -12.96
C CYS A 296 -11.80 1.55 -13.13
N LEU A 297 -12.21 2.82 -13.13
CA LEU A 297 -11.30 3.97 -13.09
C LEU A 297 -11.63 4.88 -11.91
N LEU A 298 -10.62 5.59 -11.41
CA LEU A 298 -10.82 6.63 -10.42
C LEU A 298 -11.28 7.92 -11.12
N VAL A 299 -12.45 8.41 -10.73
CA VAL A 299 -12.99 9.68 -11.21
C VAL A 299 -13.28 10.62 -10.04
N GLN A 300 -13.17 11.92 -10.27
CA GLN A 300 -13.54 12.91 -9.26
C GLN A 300 -15.07 12.99 -9.15
N ARG A 301 -15.63 12.68 -7.98
CA ARG A 301 -17.05 12.90 -7.66
C ARG A 301 -17.17 13.73 -6.39
N CYS A 302 -18.31 14.40 -6.23
CA CYS A 302 -18.57 15.19 -5.04
C CYS A 302 -18.96 14.28 -3.88
N GLY A 303 -18.30 14.45 -2.74
CA GLY A 303 -18.58 13.69 -1.54
C GLY A 303 -18.26 14.49 -0.28
N GLY A 304 -18.82 14.05 0.85
CA GLY A 304 -18.73 14.74 2.12
C GLY A 304 -20.04 15.45 2.49
N ASN A 305 -19.99 16.14 3.62
CA ASN A 305 -21.11 16.79 4.26
C ASN A 305 -21.09 18.30 4.00
N CYS A 306 -22.28 18.89 3.95
CA CYS A 306 -22.44 20.32 3.90
C CYS A 306 -22.47 20.90 5.31
N GLY A 307 -21.72 21.98 5.54
CA GLY A 307 -21.71 22.70 6.82
C GLY A 307 -22.97 23.53 7.08
N CYS A 308 -23.87 23.63 6.11
CA CYS A 308 -25.19 24.23 6.26
C CYS A 308 -26.19 23.19 6.75
N GLY A 309 -26.88 23.47 7.83
CA GLY A 309 -27.99 22.65 8.29
C GLY A 309 -28.96 23.51 9.07
N THR A 310 -30.24 23.45 8.73
CA THR A 310 -31.29 23.82 9.68
C THR A 310 -31.37 22.73 10.76
N LEU A 311 -32.13 22.99 11.84
CA LEU A 311 -32.26 22.13 13.04
C LEU A 311 -32.49 20.62 12.76
N ASN A 312 -32.89 20.26 11.53
CA ASN A 312 -33.21 18.89 11.12
C ASN A 312 -32.18 18.22 10.18
N TRP A 313 -31.01 18.83 9.90
CA TRP A 313 -29.86 18.26 9.14
C TRP A 313 -30.16 17.66 7.73
N LYS A 314 -31.40 17.74 7.24
CA LYS A 314 -31.87 17.07 6.00
C LYS A 314 -32.02 18.00 4.79
N SER A 315 -31.54 19.24 4.87
CA SER A 315 -31.85 20.27 3.84
C SER A 315 -30.71 20.58 2.86
N CYS A 316 -29.50 20.04 3.05
CA CYS A 316 -28.34 20.33 2.19
C CYS A 316 -27.77 19.06 1.55
N THR A 317 -27.54 19.07 0.23
CA THR A 317 -26.87 18.00 -0.51
C THR A 317 -25.58 18.49 -1.15
N CYS A 318 -24.52 17.67 -1.07
CA CYS A 318 -23.26 17.93 -1.77
C CYS A 318 -23.40 17.50 -3.23
N SER A 319 -23.22 18.44 -4.17
CA SER A 319 -23.48 18.21 -5.59
C SER A 319 -22.40 18.83 -6.46
N SER A 320 -22.35 18.45 -7.74
CA SER A 320 -21.38 19.02 -8.68
C SER A 320 -21.74 20.47 -9.02
N GLY A 321 -20.84 21.39 -8.71
CA GLY A 321 -20.90 22.77 -9.17
C GLY A 321 -20.30 22.95 -10.56
N LYS A 322 -19.32 22.11 -10.91
CA LYS A 322 -18.69 22.11 -12.23
C LYS A 322 -18.26 20.69 -12.59
N THR A 323 -18.75 20.19 -13.72
CA THR A 323 -18.36 18.89 -14.28
C THR A 323 -17.58 19.10 -15.57
N VAL A 324 -16.50 18.34 -15.74
CA VAL A 324 -15.67 18.33 -16.95
C VAL A 324 -15.52 16.90 -17.47
N LYS A 325 -15.57 16.75 -18.80
CA LYS A 325 -15.30 15.48 -19.47
C LYS A 325 -13.79 15.30 -19.60
N LYS A 326 -13.28 14.15 -19.15
CA LYS A 326 -11.88 13.76 -19.32
C LYS A 326 -11.81 12.45 -20.09
N TYR A 327 -10.82 12.35 -20.97
CA TYR A 327 -10.53 11.14 -21.73
C TYR A 327 -9.63 10.20 -20.94
N HIS A 328 -9.90 8.91 -21.02
CA HIS A 328 -9.10 7.85 -20.42
C HIS A 328 -8.87 6.77 -21.47
N GLU A 329 -7.61 6.42 -21.70
CA GLU A 329 -7.25 5.32 -22.59
C GLU A 329 -7.49 3.99 -21.86
N VAL A 330 -8.31 3.12 -22.46
CA VAL A 330 -8.65 1.81 -21.89
C VAL A 330 -8.65 0.74 -22.98
N LEU A 331 -8.37 -0.49 -22.58
CA LEU A 331 -8.49 -1.63 -23.48
C LEU A 331 -9.94 -2.10 -23.50
N LYS A 332 -10.59 -2.05 -24.66
CA LYS A 332 -11.95 -2.55 -24.87
C LYS A 332 -11.92 -3.91 -25.55
N PHE A 333 -12.65 -4.85 -24.98
CA PHE A 333 -12.89 -6.18 -25.54
C PHE A 333 -14.38 -6.36 -25.87
N GLU A 334 -14.68 -6.74 -27.10
CA GLU A 334 -16.03 -7.06 -27.55
C GLU A 334 -16.15 -8.58 -27.80
N PRO A 335 -16.99 -9.31 -27.04
CA PRO A 335 -17.19 -10.74 -27.24
C PRO A 335 -17.98 -10.99 -28.54
N GLY A 336 -17.28 -11.22 -29.66
CA GLY A 336 -17.88 -11.60 -30.95
C GLY A 336 -17.74 -13.09 -31.29
N HIS A 337 -18.68 -13.64 -32.08
CA HIS A 337 -18.59 -15.01 -32.61
C HIS A 337 -17.38 -15.16 -33.56
N PHE A 338 -16.54 -16.15 -33.27
CA PHE A 338 -15.39 -16.52 -34.08
C PHE A 338 -15.81 -16.84 -35.52
N LYS A 339 -15.53 -15.96 -36.48
CA LYS A 339 -15.52 -16.35 -37.89
C LYS A 339 -14.28 -17.21 -38.14
N ARG A 340 -14.50 -18.51 -38.37
CA ARG A 340 -13.49 -19.43 -38.90
C ARG A 340 -12.92 -18.80 -40.18
N ARG A 341 -11.63 -18.44 -40.16
CA ARG A 341 -10.84 -17.71 -41.18
C ARG A 341 -10.87 -16.18 -41.04
N GLY A 342 -9.97 -15.67 -40.20
CA GLY A 342 -9.59 -14.26 -40.11
C GLY A 342 -9.32 -13.87 -38.66
N LYS A 343 -8.14 -13.29 -38.37
CA LYS A 343 -7.81 -12.78 -37.03
C LYS A 343 -8.89 -11.80 -36.56
N ALA A 344 -9.74 -12.22 -35.64
CA ALA A 344 -10.74 -11.36 -35.04
C ALA A 344 -10.03 -10.31 -34.17
N LYS A 345 -10.05 -9.03 -34.58
CA LYS A 345 -9.59 -7.91 -33.75
C LYS A 345 -10.67 -7.59 -32.71
N ASN A 346 -10.86 -8.48 -31.75
CA ASN A 346 -11.87 -8.32 -30.69
C ASN A 346 -11.38 -7.42 -29.54
N MET A 347 -10.15 -6.92 -29.63
CA MET A 347 -9.50 -6.08 -28.62
C MET A 347 -8.94 -4.82 -29.29
N ALA A 348 -9.19 -3.65 -28.70
CA ALA A 348 -8.65 -2.37 -29.15
C ALA A 348 -8.42 -1.42 -27.96
N LEU A 349 -7.35 -0.63 -28.02
CA LEU A 349 -7.19 0.54 -27.16
C LEU A 349 -8.13 1.64 -27.66
N VAL A 350 -8.91 2.21 -26.74
CA VAL A 350 -9.91 3.24 -27.04
C VAL A 350 -9.88 4.33 -25.97
N ASP A 351 -10.14 5.57 -26.39
CA ASP A 351 -10.35 6.68 -25.46
C ASP A 351 -11.82 6.75 -25.06
N ILE A 352 -12.10 6.56 -23.77
CA ILE A 352 -13.43 6.74 -23.19
C ILE A 352 -13.54 8.09 -22.49
N GLN A 353 -14.72 8.70 -22.53
CA GLN A 353 -14.97 9.95 -21.82
C GLN A 353 -15.70 9.67 -20.51
N LEU A 354 -15.17 10.17 -19.40
CA LEU A 354 -15.80 10.12 -18.09
C LEU A 354 -16.01 11.52 -17.54
N ASP A 355 -17.12 11.70 -16.81
CA ASP A 355 -17.47 12.96 -16.16
C ASP A 355 -16.75 13.08 -14.81
N HIS A 356 -15.98 14.16 -14.64
CA HIS A 356 -15.26 14.48 -13.40
C HIS A 356 -15.83 15.75 -12.79
N HIS A 357 -16.13 15.73 -11.51
CA HIS A 357 -16.54 16.91 -10.76
C HIS A 357 -15.28 17.70 -10.38
N GLU A 358 -15.06 18.84 -11.01
CA GLU A 358 -13.93 19.73 -10.75
C GLU A 358 -14.20 20.62 -9.53
N ARG A 359 -15.48 20.93 -9.30
CA ARG A 359 -15.94 21.74 -8.17
C ARG A 359 -17.23 21.15 -7.60
N CYS A 360 -17.34 21.17 -6.28
CA CYS A 360 -18.51 20.73 -5.55
C CYS A 360 -19.10 21.89 -4.76
N ASP A 361 -20.42 22.00 -4.78
CA ASP A 361 -21.15 23.03 -4.06
C ASP A 361 -22.27 22.38 -3.23
N CYS A 362 -22.56 22.99 -2.09
CA CYS A 362 -23.65 22.59 -1.22
C CYS A 362 -24.94 23.26 -1.67
N ILE A 363 -25.93 22.45 -2.07
CA ILE A 363 -27.25 22.93 -2.48
C ILE A 363 -28.19 22.80 -1.29
N CYS A 364 -28.74 23.93 -0.85
CA CYS A 364 -29.58 24.04 0.35
C CYS A 364 -30.98 24.49 -0.06
N SER A 365 -32.01 23.79 0.38
CA SER A 365 -33.40 24.21 0.13
C SER A 365 -33.80 25.48 0.90
N SER A 366 -33.02 25.89 1.90
CA SER A 366 -33.30 27.05 2.76
C SER A 366 -32.17 28.10 2.71
N ARG A 367 -32.38 29.08 1.82
CA ARG A 367 -31.67 30.36 1.54
C ARG A 367 -30.51 30.36 0.50
N PRO A 368 -30.51 31.35 -0.42
CA PRO A 368 -29.45 31.56 -1.43
C PRO A 368 -28.18 32.17 -0.79
N PRO A 369 -27.00 32.06 -1.44
CA PRO A 369 -25.73 32.47 -0.86
C PRO A 369 -25.68 34.00 -0.65
N ARG A 370 -25.17 34.43 0.51
CA ARG A 370 -24.57 35.76 0.69
C ARG A 370 -23.07 35.63 0.55
#